data_AF-F5REN7-F1
#
_entry.id   AF-F5REN7-F1
#
_cell.length_a   1.000
_cell.length_b   1.000
_cell.length_c   1.000
_cell.angle_alpha   90.00
_cell.angle_beta   90.00
_cell.angle_gamma   90.00
#
_symmetry.space_group_name_H-M   'P 1'
#
loop_
_entity.id
_entity.type
_entity.pdbx_description
1 polymer ?
#
loop_
_entity_poly.entity_id
_entity_poly.type
_entity_poly.pdbx_seq_one_letter_code
_entity_poly.pdbx_strand_id
1 'polypeptide(L)'
;MPSSRTSVSNGWTLFGLLALYFAAHLAARVFASDALELDEAEQVLWTQQLAAGYGAQPPLYTWLQWTFFQILGVSVPALALLKNLLLATTYTCTWLAARRLVAPPLAVLAAACMLLIPQIGWESQRDLTHSVLVTCLASASLYVVVRLLDEGPRPALYIALGLLAGFGMLSKYSYAVFAAALALAVLLRRDARAVWLNPWLIASGAVALLVFLPHGLWLIDHWQAASARTLEKLNTSGGAVAGGPLRGLTSLAGAIAATVAGLYLILALVFGRAAFRRDAASPWPRFWRHYLIGLALFMLAMVFVGGATHFKGRWLQPLLFVAPLMFFSSRPHLADSPRLGVLRGVLVVFGLLYLSLAAGRPLLDGWRDRPDELNEPALELATALRAAGYDGHLPIVTDTPVFGGVLRLRFPDAPVTVWKAGAPAPLLPEGPRLVIGRGAAAGELLERSGVGEGTRLALPYRHVRPDLPPVEYRYVLVR
;
A
#
# COMPACT_ATOMS: atom_id res chain seq x y z
N MET A 1 12.16 -37.01 -28.11
CA MET A 1 11.23 -35.88 -28.25
C MET A 1 9.89 -36.26 -27.64
N PRO A 2 9.47 -35.60 -26.54
CA PRO A 2 8.07 -35.54 -26.14
C PRO A 2 7.51 -34.14 -26.47
N SER A 3 6.43 -34.17 -27.25
CA SER A 3 5.45 -33.12 -27.57
C SER A 3 5.61 -31.75 -26.89
N SER A 4 6.13 -30.82 -27.69
CA SER A 4 5.79 -29.41 -27.64
C SER A 4 4.28 -29.19 -27.78
N ARG A 5 3.75 -28.20 -27.02
CA ARG A 5 2.44 -27.51 -27.15
C ARG A 5 1.38 -27.81 -26.08
N THR A 6 1.65 -27.43 -24.82
CA THR A 6 0.60 -26.96 -23.88
C THR A 6 1.04 -25.78 -22.99
N SER A 7 2.23 -25.19 -23.19
CA SER A 7 2.78 -24.19 -22.23
C SER A 7 2.45 -22.72 -22.52
N VAL A 8 1.72 -22.41 -23.61
CA VAL A 8 1.45 -21.02 -24.03
C VAL A 8 0.01 -20.57 -23.71
N SER A 9 -0.94 -21.48 -23.49
CA SER A 9 -2.37 -21.16 -23.32
C SER A 9 -2.79 -20.62 -21.95
N ASN A 10 -1.90 -20.59 -20.95
CA ASN A 10 -2.27 -20.24 -19.57
C ASN A 10 -1.93 -18.79 -19.15
N GLY A 11 -1.02 -18.12 -19.86
CA GLY A 11 -0.59 -16.75 -19.50
C GLY A 11 -1.67 -15.72 -19.76
N TRP A 12 -2.22 -15.72 -20.98
CA TRP A 12 -3.30 -14.82 -21.39
C TRP A 12 -4.56 -14.97 -20.54
N THR A 13 -4.91 -16.19 -20.14
CA THR A 13 -6.03 -16.46 -19.23
C THR A 13 -5.81 -15.80 -17.87
N LEU A 14 -4.62 -15.92 -17.29
CA LEU A 14 -4.31 -15.25 -16.03
C LEU A 14 -4.39 -13.72 -16.17
N PHE A 15 -3.77 -13.16 -17.22
CA PHE A 15 -3.84 -11.72 -17.47
C PHE A 15 -5.28 -11.23 -17.66
N GLY A 16 -6.10 -11.97 -18.41
CA GLY A 16 -7.52 -11.67 -18.58
C GLY A 16 -8.30 -11.71 -17.26
N LEU A 17 -8.04 -12.70 -16.40
CA LEU A 17 -8.67 -12.80 -15.08
C LEU A 17 -8.23 -11.69 -14.13
N LEU A 18 -6.94 -11.36 -14.09
CA LEU A 18 -6.44 -10.24 -13.29
C LEU A 18 -7.01 -8.91 -13.79
N ALA A 19 -7.02 -8.70 -15.11
CA ALA A 19 -7.61 -7.52 -15.73
C ALA A 19 -9.10 -7.40 -15.38
N LEU A 20 -9.87 -8.47 -15.52
CA LEU A 20 -11.29 -8.49 -15.15
C LEU A 20 -11.50 -8.19 -13.66
N TYR A 21 -10.74 -8.84 -12.78
CA TYR A 21 -10.87 -8.68 -11.33
C TYR A 21 -10.54 -7.25 -10.86
N PHE A 22 -9.43 -6.69 -11.32
CA PHE A 22 -9.02 -5.34 -10.93
C PHE A 22 -9.81 -4.25 -11.66
N ALA A 23 -10.32 -4.50 -12.87
CA ALA A 23 -11.30 -3.63 -13.51
C ALA A 23 -12.62 -3.60 -12.73
N ALA A 24 -13.08 -4.75 -12.21
CA ALA A 24 -14.26 -4.81 -11.37
C ALA A 24 -14.06 -4.05 -10.04
N HIS A 25 -12.89 -4.17 -9.39
CA HIS A 25 -12.56 -3.38 -8.19
C HIS A 25 -12.47 -1.88 -8.47
N LEU A 26 -11.87 -1.49 -9.60
CA LEU A 26 -11.84 -0.11 -10.05
C LEU A 26 -13.28 0.43 -10.21
N ALA A 27 -14.13 -0.29 -10.95
CA ALA A 27 -15.53 0.10 -11.14
C ALA A 27 -16.26 0.18 -9.80
N ALA A 28 -16.11 -0.83 -8.93
CA ALA A 28 -16.71 -0.85 -7.60
C ALA A 28 -16.31 0.39 -6.80
N ARG A 29 -15.02 0.75 -6.75
CA ARG A 29 -14.54 1.95 -6.03
C ARG A 29 -15.13 3.24 -6.61
N VAL A 30 -15.18 3.37 -7.94
CA VAL A 30 -15.67 4.58 -8.63
C VAL A 30 -17.17 4.78 -8.40
N PHE A 31 -17.96 3.71 -8.43
CA PHE A 31 -19.42 3.80 -8.25
C PHE A 31 -19.86 3.80 -6.78
N ALA A 32 -19.03 3.31 -5.86
CA ALA A 32 -19.39 3.22 -4.45
C ALA A 32 -19.48 4.59 -3.76
N SER A 33 -18.58 5.53 -4.07
CA SER A 33 -18.60 6.88 -3.52
C SER A 33 -17.65 7.81 -4.28
N ASP A 34 -18.03 9.08 -4.38
CA ASP A 34 -17.22 10.17 -4.91
C ASP A 34 -16.43 10.94 -3.82
N ALA A 35 -16.55 10.52 -2.56
CA ALA A 35 -15.68 10.94 -1.47
C ALA A 35 -14.37 10.14 -1.47
N LEU A 36 -13.40 10.55 -0.66
CA LEU A 36 -12.04 9.99 -0.64
C LEU A 36 -11.78 9.22 0.65
N GLU A 37 -11.05 8.11 0.53
CA GLU A 37 -10.44 7.49 1.70
C GLU A 37 -9.24 8.31 2.21
N LEU A 38 -8.79 8.03 3.44
CA LEU A 38 -7.72 8.79 4.09
C LEU A 38 -6.44 8.87 3.25
N ASP A 39 -5.89 7.73 2.82
CA ASP A 39 -4.68 7.68 2.00
C ASP A 39 -4.90 8.36 0.63
N GLU A 40 -6.11 8.26 0.05
CA GLU A 40 -6.45 8.90 -1.23
C GLU A 40 -6.49 10.42 -1.11
N ALA A 41 -7.10 10.94 -0.05
CA ALA A 41 -7.19 12.36 0.24
C ALA A 41 -5.80 12.99 0.45
N GLU A 42 -4.92 12.29 1.18
CA GLU A 42 -3.53 12.74 1.32
C GLU A 42 -2.81 12.84 -0.03
N GLN A 43 -2.99 11.87 -0.93
CA GLN A 43 -2.39 11.94 -2.26
C GLN A 43 -2.97 13.07 -3.12
N VAL A 44 -4.29 13.28 -3.08
CA VAL A 44 -4.91 14.41 -3.80
C VAL A 44 -4.37 15.74 -3.33
N LEU A 45 -4.16 15.90 -2.02
CA LEU A 45 -3.56 17.11 -1.46
C LEU A 45 -2.09 17.27 -1.86
N TRP A 46 -1.28 16.22 -1.75
CA TRP A 46 0.17 16.32 -1.96
C TRP A 46 0.58 16.42 -3.41
N THR A 47 -0.24 15.92 -4.33
CA THR A 47 -0.01 16.02 -5.78
C THR A 47 -0.22 17.44 -6.33
N GLN A 48 -0.48 18.45 -5.50
CA GLN A 48 -0.42 19.85 -5.92
C GLN A 48 0.98 20.30 -6.35
N GLN A 49 2.03 19.65 -5.83
CA GLN A 49 3.41 19.96 -6.16
C GLN A 49 4.26 18.68 -6.20
N LEU A 50 5.24 18.65 -7.10
CA LEU A 50 6.23 17.57 -7.14
C LEU A 50 7.39 17.94 -6.21
N ALA A 51 7.56 17.19 -5.12
CA ALA A 51 8.57 17.45 -4.11
C ALA A 51 9.45 16.21 -3.87
N ALA A 52 10.66 16.43 -3.38
CA ALA A 52 11.59 15.36 -3.03
C ALA A 52 11.17 14.57 -1.76
N GLY A 53 10.19 15.05 -0.99
CA GLY A 53 9.64 14.34 0.17
C GLY A 53 8.33 14.96 0.68
N TYR A 54 7.49 14.14 1.32
CA TYR A 54 6.14 14.51 1.79
C TYR A 54 5.93 14.14 3.28
N GLY A 55 6.85 14.58 4.14
CA GLY A 55 6.84 14.25 5.56
C GLY A 55 7.39 12.85 5.85
N ALA A 56 6.59 11.99 6.49
CA ALA A 56 7.05 10.67 6.96
C ALA A 56 7.12 9.59 5.86
N GLN A 57 6.52 9.82 4.70
CA GLN A 57 6.51 8.84 3.60
C GLN A 57 7.45 9.27 2.47
N PRO A 58 8.18 8.32 1.86
CA PRO A 58 8.93 8.54 0.64
C PRO A 58 8.03 8.92 -0.56
N PRO A 59 8.57 9.61 -1.58
CA PRO A 59 7.76 10.40 -2.50
C PRO A 59 7.21 9.65 -3.72
N LEU A 60 7.65 8.41 -3.99
CA LEU A 60 7.39 7.76 -5.28
C LEU A 60 5.90 7.56 -5.58
N TYR A 61 5.09 7.20 -4.58
CA TYR A 61 3.66 7.04 -4.82
C TYR A 61 3.04 8.36 -5.28
N THR A 62 3.37 9.46 -4.60
CA THR A 62 2.87 10.78 -4.94
C THR A 62 3.33 11.22 -6.33
N TRP A 63 4.57 10.91 -6.74
CA TRP A 63 5.04 11.17 -8.10
C TRP A 63 4.27 10.39 -9.17
N LEU A 64 4.00 9.11 -8.91
CA LEU A 64 3.19 8.29 -9.80
C LEU A 64 1.75 8.82 -9.87
N GLN A 65 1.15 9.16 -8.73
CA GLN A 65 -0.20 9.70 -8.69
C GLN A 65 -0.31 11.06 -9.38
N TRP A 66 0.69 11.93 -9.18
CA TRP A 66 0.81 13.20 -9.90
C TRP A 66 0.79 12.98 -11.41
N THR A 67 1.59 12.02 -11.90
CA THR A 67 1.65 11.69 -13.33
C THR A 67 0.29 11.24 -13.86
N PHE A 68 -0.44 10.41 -13.11
CA PHE A 68 -1.79 9.98 -13.47
C PHE A 68 -2.78 11.14 -13.50
N PHE A 69 -2.69 12.08 -12.55
CA PHE A 69 -3.53 13.27 -12.55
C PHE A 69 -3.21 14.25 -13.68
N GLN A 70 -1.97 14.34 -14.15
CA GLN A 70 -1.66 15.14 -15.35
C GLN A 70 -2.32 14.57 -16.61
N ILE A 71 -2.47 13.24 -16.69
CA ILE A 71 -3.01 12.57 -17.89
C ILE A 71 -4.54 12.45 -17.84
N LEU A 72 -5.09 12.15 -16.66
CA LEU A 72 -6.51 11.78 -16.48
C LEU A 72 -7.33 12.82 -15.69
N GLY A 73 -6.68 13.87 -15.18
CA GLY A 73 -7.27 14.83 -14.24
C GLY A 73 -7.35 14.31 -12.80
N VAL A 74 -7.48 15.24 -11.85
CA VAL A 74 -7.66 14.94 -10.42
C VAL A 74 -9.03 14.31 -10.20
N SER A 75 -9.06 13.00 -9.98
CA SER A 75 -10.32 12.25 -9.92
C SER A 75 -10.20 10.91 -9.17
N VAL A 76 -11.32 10.38 -8.67
CA VAL A 76 -11.38 9.04 -8.05
C VAL A 76 -10.99 7.91 -9.02
N PRO A 77 -11.43 7.90 -10.30
CA PRO A 77 -10.95 6.91 -11.26
C PRO A 77 -9.43 6.90 -11.44
N ALA A 78 -8.78 8.07 -11.47
CA ALA A 78 -7.32 8.14 -11.61
C ALA A 78 -6.57 7.58 -10.40
N LEU A 79 -7.07 7.82 -9.17
CA LEU A 79 -6.56 7.19 -7.94
C LEU A 79 -6.74 5.67 -7.97
N ALA A 80 -7.96 5.22 -8.25
CA ALA A 80 -8.30 3.81 -8.27
C ALA A 80 -7.52 3.04 -9.34
N LEU A 81 -7.31 3.65 -10.52
CA LEU A 81 -6.55 3.04 -11.62
C LEU A 81 -5.10 2.78 -11.23
N LEU A 82 -4.39 3.77 -10.67
CA LEU A 82 -2.99 3.57 -10.25
C LEU A 82 -2.88 2.42 -9.24
N LYS A 83 -3.72 2.44 -8.19
CA LYS A 83 -3.71 1.40 -7.14
C LYS A 83 -3.98 0.01 -7.72
N ASN A 84 -4.98 -0.13 -8.59
CA ASN A 84 -5.34 -1.40 -9.21
C ASN A 84 -4.27 -1.92 -10.19
N LEU A 85 -3.60 -1.03 -10.94
CA LEU A 85 -2.47 -1.40 -11.79
C LEU A 85 -1.27 -1.92 -10.97
N LEU A 86 -0.96 -1.28 -9.83
CA LEU A 86 0.09 -1.73 -8.92
C LEU A 86 -0.23 -3.09 -8.30
N LEU A 87 -1.49 -3.33 -7.93
CA LEU A 87 -1.94 -4.64 -7.45
C LEU A 87 -1.85 -5.70 -8.56
N ALA A 88 -2.37 -5.43 -9.75
CA ALA A 88 -2.28 -6.34 -10.90
C ALA A 88 -0.82 -6.71 -11.22
N THR A 89 0.09 -5.72 -11.15
CA THR A 89 1.53 -5.91 -11.33
C THR A 89 2.11 -6.79 -10.22
N THR A 90 1.68 -6.61 -8.96
CA THR A 90 2.11 -7.46 -7.83
C THR A 90 1.77 -8.93 -8.06
N TYR A 91 0.53 -9.22 -8.47
CA TYR A 91 0.12 -10.60 -8.81
C TYR A 91 0.89 -11.16 -10.00
N THR A 92 1.11 -10.32 -11.02
CA THR A 92 1.85 -10.69 -12.22
C THR A 92 3.31 -11.03 -11.90
N CYS A 93 4.04 -10.18 -11.18
CA CYS A 93 5.43 -10.40 -10.82
C CYS A 93 5.59 -11.63 -9.90
N THR A 94 4.67 -11.83 -8.95
CA THR A 94 4.66 -13.04 -8.13
C THR A 94 4.44 -14.30 -8.97
N TRP A 95 3.53 -14.28 -9.94
CA TRP A 95 3.34 -15.38 -10.87
C TRP A 95 4.57 -15.63 -11.77
N LEU A 96 5.18 -14.56 -12.29
CA LEU A 96 6.39 -14.62 -13.12
C LEU A 96 7.59 -15.17 -12.35
N ALA A 97 7.71 -14.88 -11.05
CA ALA A 97 8.66 -15.54 -10.17
C ALA A 97 8.28 -17.01 -9.96
N ALA A 98 7.02 -17.28 -9.61
CA ALA A 98 6.54 -18.62 -9.28
C ALA A 98 6.68 -19.63 -10.43
N ARG A 99 6.41 -19.24 -11.68
CA ARG A 99 6.52 -20.12 -12.85
C ARG A 99 7.93 -20.62 -13.15
N ARG A 100 8.94 -20.06 -12.49
CA ARG A 100 10.34 -20.53 -12.53
C ARG A 100 10.67 -21.48 -11.39
N LEU A 101 9.87 -21.49 -10.33
CA LEU A 101 10.12 -22.29 -9.12
C LEU A 101 9.24 -23.53 -9.04
N VAL A 102 8.03 -23.50 -9.62
CA VAL A 102 7.02 -24.54 -9.48
C VAL A 102 6.30 -24.83 -10.80
N ALA A 103 5.60 -25.98 -10.84
CA ALA A 103 4.77 -26.36 -11.97
C ALA A 103 3.69 -25.30 -12.29
N PRO A 104 3.26 -25.17 -13.57
CA PRO A 104 2.36 -24.09 -14.00
C PRO A 104 1.06 -23.93 -13.18
N PRO A 105 0.34 -25.00 -12.77
CA PRO A 105 -0.86 -24.85 -11.95
C PRO A 105 -0.57 -24.22 -10.59
N LEU A 106 0.54 -24.62 -9.96
CA LEU A 106 0.96 -24.09 -8.67
C LEU A 106 1.47 -22.64 -8.77
N ALA A 107 2.06 -22.26 -9.91
CA ALA A 107 2.52 -20.90 -10.12
C ALA A 107 1.35 -19.90 -10.15
N VAL A 108 0.26 -20.24 -10.85
CA VAL A 108 -0.98 -19.44 -10.88
C VAL A 108 -1.57 -19.33 -9.47
N LEU A 109 -1.66 -20.47 -8.77
CA LEU A 109 -2.22 -20.51 -7.42
C LEU A 109 -1.35 -19.80 -6.38
N ALA A 110 -0.02 -19.79 -6.54
CA ALA A 110 0.88 -19.03 -5.67
C ALA A 110 0.60 -17.53 -5.75
N ALA A 111 0.34 -16.99 -6.93
CA ALA A 111 -0.07 -15.59 -7.07
C ALA A 111 -1.50 -15.38 -6.55
N ALA A 112 -2.45 -16.20 -6.98
CA ALA A 112 -3.86 -16.03 -6.63
C ALA A 112 -4.12 -16.17 -5.11
N CYS A 113 -3.40 -17.05 -4.41
CA CYS A 113 -3.51 -17.22 -2.96
C CYS A 113 -3.05 -16.02 -2.15
N MET A 114 -2.40 -15.00 -2.75
CA MET A 114 -2.20 -13.72 -2.05
C MET A 114 -3.54 -13.05 -1.68
N LEU A 115 -4.63 -13.38 -2.39
CA LEU A 115 -5.99 -12.98 -2.03
C LEU A 115 -6.38 -13.44 -0.62
N LEU A 116 -5.87 -14.59 -0.17
CA LEU A 116 -6.17 -15.12 1.16
C LEU A 116 -5.35 -14.46 2.28
N ILE A 117 -4.45 -13.53 1.95
CA ILE A 117 -3.75 -12.66 2.90
C ILE A 117 -4.62 -11.41 3.08
N PRO A 118 -5.24 -11.18 4.25
CA PRO A 118 -6.21 -10.10 4.44
C PRO A 118 -5.68 -8.71 4.06
N GLN A 119 -4.39 -8.46 4.31
CA GLN A 119 -3.74 -7.19 3.98
C GLN A 119 -3.65 -6.94 2.46
N ILE A 120 -3.61 -8.00 1.65
CA ILE A 120 -3.50 -7.91 0.19
C ILE A 120 -4.89 -8.05 -0.45
N GLY A 121 -5.67 -9.05 -0.05
CA GLY A 121 -6.98 -9.32 -0.65
C GLY A 121 -8.05 -8.28 -0.31
N TRP A 122 -8.03 -7.75 0.92
CA TRP A 122 -9.03 -6.80 1.40
C TRP A 122 -8.45 -5.41 1.67
N GLU A 123 -7.50 -5.30 2.60
CA GLU A 123 -7.06 -3.97 3.07
C GLU A 123 -6.41 -3.13 1.96
N SER A 124 -5.74 -3.75 0.99
CA SER A 124 -5.13 -3.03 -0.15
C SER A 124 -6.14 -2.51 -1.18
N GLN A 125 -7.37 -3.05 -1.18
CA GLN A 125 -8.45 -2.52 -2.02
C GLN A 125 -9.08 -1.28 -1.41
N ARG A 126 -9.14 -1.26 -0.07
CA ARG A 126 -9.51 -0.12 0.74
C ARG A 126 -8.36 0.89 0.82
N ASP A 127 -7.45 0.67 1.76
CA ASP A 127 -6.38 1.58 2.17
C ASP A 127 -5.01 1.16 1.58
N LEU A 128 -3.92 1.57 2.21
CA LEU A 128 -2.57 1.01 2.08
C LEU A 128 -1.79 1.43 0.84
N THR A 129 -2.04 2.63 0.32
CA THR A 129 -1.39 3.24 -0.85
C THR A 129 0.12 2.96 -0.92
N HIS A 130 0.88 3.37 0.11
CA HIS A 130 2.34 3.16 0.15
C HIS A 130 2.73 1.68 0.33
N SER A 131 1.91 0.90 1.05
CA SER A 131 2.13 -0.54 1.26
C SER A 131 1.90 -1.35 -0.02
N VAL A 132 0.94 -0.94 -0.87
CA VAL A 132 0.70 -1.53 -2.19
C VAL A 132 1.90 -1.33 -3.11
N LEU A 133 2.42 -0.10 -3.21
CA LEU A 133 3.57 0.20 -4.07
C LEU A 133 4.84 -0.55 -3.64
N VAL A 134 5.17 -0.56 -2.35
CA VAL A 134 6.35 -1.30 -1.88
C VAL A 134 6.22 -2.81 -2.09
N THR A 135 5.01 -3.36 -2.00
CA THR A 135 4.76 -4.79 -2.28
C THR A 135 4.89 -5.08 -3.78
N CYS A 136 4.47 -4.15 -4.64
CA CYS A 136 4.69 -4.23 -6.08
C CYS A 136 6.19 -4.27 -6.41
N LEU A 137 6.98 -3.35 -5.84
CA LEU A 137 8.42 -3.31 -6.06
C LEU A 137 9.16 -4.51 -5.43
N ALA A 138 8.70 -5.00 -4.28
CA ALA A 138 9.22 -6.23 -3.66
C ALA A 138 8.96 -7.46 -4.54
N SER A 139 7.76 -7.61 -5.11
CA SER A 139 7.43 -8.73 -5.99
C SER A 139 8.18 -8.66 -7.33
N ALA A 140 8.35 -7.47 -7.91
CA ALA A 140 9.20 -7.27 -9.08
C ALA A 140 10.68 -7.60 -8.78
N SER A 141 11.18 -7.21 -7.62
CA SER A 141 12.56 -7.52 -7.18
C SER A 141 12.76 -9.01 -6.96
N LEU A 142 11.80 -9.69 -6.34
CA LEU A 142 11.80 -11.14 -6.22
C LEU A 142 11.87 -11.80 -7.61
N TYR A 143 11.07 -11.34 -8.57
CA TYR A 143 11.11 -11.85 -9.93
C TYR A 143 12.49 -11.69 -10.57
N VAL A 144 13.10 -10.49 -10.48
CA VAL A 144 14.45 -10.24 -11.02
C VAL A 144 15.50 -11.11 -10.35
N VAL A 145 15.45 -11.26 -9.01
CA VAL A 145 16.37 -12.14 -8.29
C VAL A 145 16.19 -13.60 -8.72
N VAL A 146 14.95 -14.09 -8.83
CA VAL A 146 14.69 -15.44 -9.33
C VAL A 146 15.25 -15.62 -10.74
N ARG A 147 15.13 -14.63 -11.63
CA ARG A 147 15.76 -14.67 -12.95
C ARG A 147 17.28 -14.73 -12.89
N LEU A 148 17.93 -13.98 -12.01
CA LEU A 148 19.38 -14.04 -11.83
C LEU A 148 19.83 -15.42 -11.33
N LEU A 149 19.05 -16.05 -10.45
CA LEU A 149 19.34 -17.37 -9.91
C LEU A 149 19.11 -18.51 -10.93
N ASP A 150 18.16 -18.33 -11.84
CA ASP A 150 17.74 -19.32 -12.85
C ASP A 150 18.53 -19.19 -14.17
N GLU A 151 18.70 -17.97 -14.68
CA GLU A 151 19.37 -17.68 -15.96
C GLU A 151 20.85 -17.34 -15.83
N GLY A 152 21.34 -17.14 -14.60
CA GLY A 152 22.68 -16.66 -14.31
C GLY A 152 22.85 -15.13 -14.42
N PRO A 153 24.08 -14.63 -14.21
CA PRO A 153 24.37 -13.21 -14.18
C PRO A 153 24.14 -12.53 -15.54
N ARG A 154 23.31 -11.48 -15.57
CA ARG A 154 23.07 -10.68 -16.79
C ARG A 154 23.08 -9.19 -16.44
N PRO A 155 23.86 -8.34 -17.11
CA PRO A 155 23.97 -6.91 -16.78
C PRO A 155 22.62 -6.21 -16.64
N ALA A 156 21.71 -6.43 -17.60
CA ALA A 156 20.38 -5.85 -17.60
C ALA A 156 19.55 -6.18 -16.34
N LEU A 157 19.72 -7.37 -15.76
CA LEU A 157 19.02 -7.77 -14.53
C LEU A 157 19.60 -7.10 -13.29
N TYR A 158 20.92 -6.82 -13.25
CA TYR A 158 21.51 -6.04 -12.15
C TYR A 158 21.11 -4.57 -12.21
N ILE A 159 21.05 -3.98 -13.41
CA ILE A 159 20.54 -2.62 -13.58
C ILE A 159 19.06 -2.56 -13.15
N ALA A 160 18.23 -3.52 -13.59
CA ALA A 160 16.85 -3.63 -13.14
C ALA A 160 16.73 -3.79 -11.61
N LEU A 161 17.58 -4.62 -11.00
CA LEU A 161 17.63 -4.77 -9.54
C LEU A 161 18.00 -3.45 -8.83
N GLY A 162 18.90 -2.66 -9.41
CA GLY A 162 19.32 -1.37 -8.87
C GLY A 162 18.20 -0.34 -8.94
N LEU A 163 17.53 -0.25 -10.09
CA LEU A 163 16.35 0.59 -10.27
C LEU A 163 15.24 0.22 -9.28
N LEU A 164 14.92 -1.07 -9.16
CA LEU A 164 13.91 -1.56 -8.22
C LEU A 164 14.30 -1.31 -6.77
N ALA A 165 15.59 -1.39 -6.42
CA ALA A 165 16.06 -1.06 -5.08
C ALA A 165 15.94 0.43 -4.77
N GLY A 166 16.34 1.30 -5.70
CA GLY A 166 16.18 2.75 -5.55
C GLY A 166 14.71 3.16 -5.44
N PHE A 167 13.87 2.72 -6.37
CA PHE A 167 12.42 2.95 -6.31
C PHE A 167 11.78 2.30 -5.08
N GLY A 168 12.27 1.13 -4.67
CA GLY A 168 11.82 0.44 -3.47
C GLY A 168 12.00 1.33 -2.23
N MET A 169 13.17 1.93 -2.08
CA MET A 169 13.44 2.89 -1.00
C MET A 169 12.62 4.18 -1.13
N LEU A 170 12.39 4.66 -2.35
CA LEU A 170 11.49 5.80 -2.61
C LEU A 170 10.00 5.49 -2.44
N SER A 171 9.60 4.22 -2.27
CA SER A 171 8.21 3.84 -2.01
C SER A 171 7.90 3.80 -0.52
N LYS A 172 8.73 3.09 0.25
CA LYS A 172 8.58 2.89 1.70
C LYS A 172 9.84 2.25 2.27
N TYR A 173 10.32 2.73 3.41
CA TYR A 173 11.54 2.20 4.05
C TYR A 173 11.48 0.72 4.46
N SER A 174 10.28 0.14 4.61
CA SER A 174 10.13 -1.30 4.83
C SER A 174 10.68 -2.16 3.69
N TYR A 175 10.89 -1.57 2.51
CA TYR A 175 11.57 -2.22 1.39
C TYR A 175 12.99 -2.68 1.77
N ALA A 176 13.73 -1.90 2.55
CA ALA A 176 15.09 -2.26 2.98
C ALA A 176 15.10 -3.60 3.73
N VAL A 177 14.08 -3.86 4.54
CA VAL A 177 13.93 -5.11 5.31
C VAL A 177 13.71 -6.30 4.39
N PHE A 178 12.81 -6.15 3.41
CA PHE A 178 12.58 -7.14 2.37
C PHE A 178 13.88 -7.43 1.59
N ALA A 179 14.54 -6.38 1.10
CA ALA A 179 15.73 -6.49 0.28
C ALA A 179 16.90 -7.13 1.05
N ALA A 180 17.09 -6.78 2.32
CA ALA A 180 18.13 -7.37 3.17
C ALA A 180 17.87 -8.85 3.44
N ALA A 181 16.62 -9.24 3.74
CA ALA A 181 16.27 -10.65 3.94
C ALA A 181 16.42 -11.47 2.65
N LEU A 182 16.04 -10.90 1.50
CA LEU A 182 16.22 -11.54 0.20
C LEU A 182 17.70 -11.67 -0.15
N ALA A 183 18.51 -10.63 0.09
CA ALA A 183 19.95 -10.65 -0.11
C ALA A 183 20.60 -11.72 0.78
N LEU A 184 20.22 -11.83 2.05
CA LEU A 184 20.72 -12.89 2.93
C LEU A 184 20.41 -14.29 2.39
N ALA A 185 19.20 -14.51 1.87
CA ALA A 185 18.81 -15.78 1.26
C ALA A 185 19.65 -16.13 0.02
N VAL A 186 20.01 -15.13 -0.79
CA VAL A 186 20.90 -15.27 -1.95
C VAL A 186 22.35 -15.53 -1.51
N LEU A 187 22.88 -14.75 -0.57
CA LEU A 187 24.26 -14.86 -0.08
C LEU A 187 24.56 -16.24 0.53
N LEU A 188 23.60 -16.79 1.28
CA LEU A 188 23.73 -18.11 1.91
C LEU A 188 23.50 -19.29 0.96
N ARG A 189 23.19 -19.04 -0.31
CA ARG A 189 23.05 -20.06 -1.35
C ARG A 189 24.39 -20.31 -2.03
N ARG A 190 24.93 -21.53 -1.94
CA ARG A 190 26.25 -21.89 -2.50
C ARG A 190 26.33 -21.72 -4.03
N ASP A 191 25.25 -22.05 -4.71
CA ASP A 191 25.05 -21.95 -6.16
C ASP A 191 24.65 -20.54 -6.62
N ALA A 192 24.48 -19.57 -5.71
CA ALA A 192 24.30 -18.15 -6.07
C ALA A 192 25.61 -17.35 -6.06
N ARG A 193 26.78 -17.97 -5.82
CA ARG A 193 28.09 -17.28 -5.80
C ARG A 193 28.36 -16.45 -7.05
N ALA A 194 28.07 -17.01 -8.22
CA ALA A 194 28.22 -16.30 -9.50
C ALA A 194 27.35 -15.04 -9.59
N VAL A 195 26.23 -14.97 -8.84
CA VAL A 195 25.34 -13.82 -8.80
C VAL A 195 25.90 -12.73 -7.86
N TRP A 196 26.19 -13.08 -6.60
CA TRP A 196 26.58 -12.05 -5.64
C TRP A 196 28.06 -11.62 -5.71
N LEU A 197 28.94 -12.40 -6.36
CA LEU A 197 30.31 -11.99 -6.67
C LEU A 197 30.43 -11.23 -8.00
N ASN A 198 29.33 -11.05 -8.73
CA ASN A 198 29.38 -10.40 -10.02
C ASN A 198 29.63 -8.88 -9.88
N PRO A 199 30.57 -8.27 -10.64
CA PRO A 199 30.86 -6.83 -10.54
C PRO A 199 29.67 -5.93 -10.89
N TRP A 200 28.70 -6.42 -11.68
CA TRP A 200 27.48 -5.67 -11.96
C TRP A 200 26.62 -5.43 -10.71
N LEU A 201 26.86 -6.13 -9.60
CA LEU A 201 26.24 -5.82 -8.32
C LEU A 201 26.65 -4.42 -7.80
N ILE A 202 27.88 -3.98 -8.07
CA ILE A 202 28.35 -2.62 -7.73
C ILE A 202 27.57 -1.61 -8.57
N ALA A 203 27.41 -1.85 -9.87
CA ALA A 203 26.60 -1.01 -10.74
C ALA A 203 25.13 -0.96 -10.29
N SER A 204 24.59 -2.09 -9.80
CA SER A 204 23.25 -2.14 -9.19
C SER A 204 23.14 -1.20 -7.99
N GLY A 205 24.13 -1.23 -7.09
CA GLY A 205 24.20 -0.33 -5.93
C GLY A 205 24.32 1.15 -6.33
N ALA A 206 25.14 1.46 -7.32
CA ALA A 206 25.30 2.82 -7.84
C ALA A 206 24.00 3.36 -8.45
N VAL A 207 23.28 2.54 -9.24
CA VAL A 207 21.98 2.90 -9.81
C VAL A 207 20.95 3.11 -8.70
N ALA A 208 20.88 2.22 -7.71
CA ALA A 208 19.97 2.36 -6.58
C ALA A 208 20.21 3.68 -5.81
N LEU A 209 21.48 4.00 -5.56
CA LEU A 209 21.87 5.24 -4.91
C LEU A 209 21.47 6.46 -5.75
N LEU A 210 21.76 6.46 -7.06
CA LEU A 210 21.42 7.57 -7.95
C LEU A 210 19.90 7.84 -8.00
N VAL A 211 19.09 6.77 -8.07
CA VAL A 211 17.63 6.90 -8.05
C VAL A 211 17.14 7.44 -6.70
N PHE A 212 17.69 6.95 -5.59
CA PHE A 212 17.29 7.39 -4.25
C PHE A 212 17.82 8.78 -3.87
N LEU A 213 18.90 9.24 -4.51
CA LEU A 213 19.68 10.40 -4.10
C LEU A 213 18.86 11.69 -3.89
N PRO A 214 17.91 12.08 -4.77
CA PRO A 214 17.16 13.32 -4.57
C PRO A 214 16.37 13.33 -3.25
N HIS A 215 15.76 12.21 -2.89
CA HIS A 215 15.07 12.06 -1.61
C HIS A 215 16.06 11.93 -0.45
N GLY A 216 17.18 11.24 -0.66
CA GLY A 216 18.25 11.11 0.32
C GLY A 216 18.82 12.47 0.75
N LEU A 217 19.04 13.38 -0.18
CA LEU A 217 19.47 14.76 0.10
C LEU A 217 18.37 15.53 0.86
N TRP A 218 17.12 15.44 0.41
CA TRP A 218 16.00 16.05 1.11
C TRP A 218 15.86 15.57 2.57
N LEU A 219 16.12 14.28 2.82
CA LEU A 219 16.03 13.67 4.14
C LEU A 219 17.06 14.22 5.13
N ILE A 220 18.24 14.62 4.65
CA ILE A 220 19.29 15.24 5.49
C ILE A 220 18.77 16.55 6.08
N ASP A 221 18.13 17.37 5.26
CA ASP A 221 17.62 18.69 5.67
C ASP A 221 16.30 18.61 6.45
N HIS A 222 15.55 17.51 6.32
CA HIS A 222 14.20 17.35 6.87
C HIS A 222 14.06 16.15 7.81
N TRP A 223 15.17 15.70 8.42
CA TRP A 223 15.20 14.49 9.23
C TRP A 223 14.16 14.52 10.36
N GLN A 224 13.92 15.68 11.00
CA GLN A 224 12.94 15.85 12.06
C GLN A 224 11.51 15.61 11.53
N ALA A 225 11.17 16.12 10.34
CA ALA A 225 9.86 15.90 9.74
C ALA A 225 9.64 14.44 9.31
N ALA A 226 10.70 13.79 8.82
CA ALA A 226 10.66 12.37 8.45
C ALA A 226 10.63 11.42 9.66
N SER A 227 11.26 11.81 10.76
CA SER A 227 11.37 11.02 11.99
C SER A 227 10.33 11.36 13.05
N ALA A 228 9.60 12.47 12.95
CA ALA A 228 8.64 12.95 13.95
C ALA A 228 7.67 11.86 14.40
N ARG A 229 7.11 11.09 13.47
CA ARG A 229 6.15 10.01 13.78
C ARG A 229 6.79 8.81 14.48
N THR A 230 8.10 8.61 14.29
CA THR A 230 8.89 7.59 14.99
C THR A 230 9.29 8.10 16.36
N LEU A 231 9.71 9.36 16.46
CA LEU A 231 10.15 10.01 17.70
C LEU A 231 8.98 10.24 18.66
N GLU A 232 7.79 10.59 18.17
CA GLU A 232 6.56 10.70 18.95
C GLU A 232 6.18 9.35 19.58
N LYS A 233 6.31 8.26 18.81
CA LYS A 233 6.11 6.90 19.34
C LYS A 233 7.17 6.52 20.37
N LEU A 234 8.43 6.92 20.17
CA LEU A 234 9.51 6.68 21.13
C LEU A 234 9.33 7.52 22.42
N ASN A 235 8.87 8.76 22.31
CA ASN A 235 8.62 9.65 23.46
C ASN A 235 7.39 9.24 24.28
N THR A 236 6.34 8.72 23.64
CA THR A 236 5.24 8.05 24.39
C THR A 236 5.68 6.74 25.05
N SER A 237 6.87 6.22 24.70
CA SER A 237 7.48 5.03 25.30
C SER A 237 8.52 5.37 26.38
N GLY A 238 8.42 6.56 27.00
CA GLY A 238 9.34 7.17 27.98
C GLY A 238 9.62 6.40 29.29
N GLY A 239 9.51 5.08 29.28
CA GLY A 239 10.16 4.21 30.23
C GLY A 239 10.35 2.85 29.57
N ALA A 240 11.55 2.28 29.67
CA ALA A 240 11.73 0.84 29.57
C ALA A 240 10.98 0.20 30.75
N VAL A 241 9.65 0.22 30.70
CA VAL A 241 8.78 -0.47 31.65
C VAL A 241 9.06 -1.95 31.46
N ALA A 242 9.36 -2.65 32.55
CA ALA A 242 9.47 -4.10 32.56
C ALA A 242 8.29 -4.71 31.77
N GLY A 243 8.58 -5.37 30.63
CA GLY A 243 7.58 -5.92 29.72
C GLY A 243 7.55 -5.34 28.29
N GLY A 244 8.34 -4.30 27.96
CA GLY A 244 8.44 -3.74 26.60
C GLY A 244 8.74 -4.79 25.51
N PRO A 245 9.83 -5.58 25.62
CA PRO A 245 10.14 -6.62 24.64
C PRO A 245 9.07 -7.71 24.54
N LEU A 246 8.45 -8.10 25.66
CA LEU A 246 7.36 -9.08 25.67
C LEU A 246 6.15 -8.57 24.88
N ARG A 247 5.75 -7.31 25.07
CA ARG A 247 4.70 -6.66 24.28
C ARG A 247 5.07 -6.58 22.79
N GLY A 248 6.33 -6.23 22.48
CA GLY A 248 6.83 -6.23 21.11
C GLY A 248 6.75 -7.60 20.44
N LEU A 249 7.17 -8.66 21.15
CA LEU A 249 7.11 -10.04 20.66
C LEU A 249 5.67 -10.54 20.49
N THR A 250 4.77 -10.27 21.45
CA THR A 250 3.36 -10.67 21.34
C THR A 250 2.66 -9.91 20.22
N SER A 251 2.93 -8.61 20.07
CA SER A 251 2.42 -7.80 18.97
C SER A 251 2.94 -8.28 17.61
N LEU A 252 4.24 -8.62 17.51
CA LEU A 252 4.83 -9.18 16.29
C LEU A 252 4.22 -10.54 15.93
N ALA A 253 4.08 -11.44 16.92
CA ALA A 253 3.44 -12.73 16.71
C ALA A 253 1.98 -12.58 16.26
N GLY A 254 1.23 -11.67 16.90
CA GLY A 254 -0.13 -11.32 16.50
C GLY A 254 -0.20 -10.76 15.08
N ALA A 255 0.71 -9.86 14.70
CA ALA A 255 0.77 -9.30 13.35
C ALA A 255 1.11 -10.36 12.29
N ILE A 256 2.05 -11.27 12.58
CA ILE A 256 2.38 -12.39 11.67
C ILE A 256 1.16 -13.31 11.54
N ALA A 257 0.53 -13.72 12.65
CA ALA A 257 -0.65 -14.57 12.63
C ALA A 257 -1.79 -13.93 11.84
N ALA A 258 -2.10 -12.65 12.10
CA ALA A 258 -3.11 -11.90 11.35
C ALA A 258 -2.80 -11.76 9.85
N THR A 259 -1.54 -11.93 9.45
CA THR A 259 -1.13 -11.87 8.03
C THR A 259 -1.25 -13.23 7.34
N VAL A 260 -0.80 -14.33 7.97
CA VAL A 260 -0.66 -15.63 7.27
C VAL A 260 -1.49 -16.78 7.83
N ALA A 261 -2.10 -16.66 9.01
CA ALA A 261 -2.82 -17.77 9.63
C ALA A 261 -4.04 -18.22 8.79
N GLY A 262 -4.85 -17.27 8.30
CA GLY A 262 -6.00 -17.57 7.45
C GLY A 262 -5.60 -18.31 6.16
N LEU A 263 -4.56 -17.83 5.48
CA LEU A 263 -3.97 -18.48 4.31
C LEU A 263 -3.59 -19.94 4.62
N TYR A 264 -2.76 -20.17 5.64
CA TYR A 264 -2.28 -21.51 5.95
C TYR A 264 -3.36 -22.44 6.48
N LEU A 265 -4.35 -21.92 7.22
CA LEU A 265 -5.51 -22.68 7.66
C LEU A 265 -6.32 -23.19 6.46
N ILE A 266 -6.63 -22.31 5.50
CA ILE A 266 -7.35 -22.69 4.29
C ILE A 266 -6.55 -23.73 3.49
N LEU A 267 -5.25 -23.52 3.30
CA LEU A 267 -4.39 -24.49 2.61
C LEU A 267 -4.35 -25.85 3.33
N ALA A 268 -4.30 -25.85 4.66
CA ALA A 268 -4.33 -27.08 5.46
C ALA A 268 -5.68 -27.79 5.35
N LEU A 269 -6.81 -27.07 5.39
CA LEU A 269 -8.15 -27.63 5.21
C LEU A 269 -8.32 -28.21 3.81
N VAL A 270 -7.87 -27.51 2.78
CA VAL A 270 -7.96 -27.96 1.39
C VAL A 270 -7.09 -29.20 1.17
N PHE A 271 -5.81 -29.18 1.50
CA PHE A 271 -4.89 -30.28 1.15
C PHE A 271 -4.75 -31.37 2.23
N GLY A 272 -5.31 -31.17 3.44
CA GLY A 272 -5.22 -32.12 4.55
C GLY A 272 -3.78 -32.51 4.87
N ARG A 273 -3.52 -33.81 5.04
CA ARG A 273 -2.17 -34.34 5.32
C ARG A 273 -1.13 -33.95 4.26
N ALA A 274 -1.53 -33.76 2.99
CA ALA A 274 -0.61 -33.35 1.93
C ALA A 274 -0.05 -31.94 2.14
N ALA A 275 -0.75 -31.04 2.85
CA ALA A 275 -0.21 -29.73 3.23
C ALA A 275 1.01 -29.81 4.16
N PHE A 276 1.20 -30.92 4.87
CA PHE A 276 2.28 -31.08 5.85
C PHE A 276 3.44 -31.90 5.31
N ARG A 277 3.27 -32.62 4.19
CA ARG A 277 4.36 -33.31 3.51
C ARG A 277 5.22 -32.30 2.75
N ARG A 278 6.53 -32.30 2.98
CA ARG A 278 7.50 -31.51 2.21
C ARG A 278 8.33 -32.44 1.34
N ASP A 279 8.65 -31.99 0.13
CA ASP A 279 9.47 -32.79 -0.78
C ASP A 279 10.95 -32.50 -0.54
N ALA A 280 11.68 -33.50 -0.04
CA ALA A 280 13.10 -33.38 0.31
C ALA A 280 14.00 -32.99 -0.88
N ALA A 281 13.55 -33.32 -2.11
CA ALA A 281 14.25 -32.97 -3.34
C ALA A 281 14.13 -31.48 -3.72
N SER A 282 13.17 -30.73 -3.16
CA SER A 282 13.03 -29.31 -3.48
C SER A 282 14.15 -28.48 -2.82
N PRO A 283 14.89 -27.64 -3.57
CA PRO A 283 15.93 -26.78 -3.00
C PRO A 283 15.36 -25.53 -2.31
N TRP A 284 14.12 -25.14 -2.64
CA TRP A 284 13.49 -23.88 -2.22
C TRP A 284 13.20 -23.74 -0.71
N PRO A 285 12.84 -24.80 0.05
CA PRO A 285 12.67 -24.70 1.50
C PRO A 285 13.89 -24.10 2.22
N ARG A 286 15.10 -24.41 1.74
CA ARG A 286 16.34 -23.87 2.32
C ARG A 286 16.49 -22.38 2.05
N PHE A 287 16.18 -21.94 0.83
CA PHE A 287 16.19 -20.53 0.44
C PHE A 287 15.20 -19.72 1.30
N TRP A 288 13.94 -20.17 1.39
CA TRP A 288 12.92 -19.50 2.19
C TRP A 288 13.23 -19.48 3.68
N ARG A 289 13.89 -20.52 4.20
CA ARG A 289 14.37 -20.52 5.60
C ARG A 289 15.37 -19.39 5.85
N HIS A 290 16.35 -19.18 4.96
CA HIS A 290 17.31 -18.08 5.12
C HIS A 290 16.63 -16.70 4.99
N TYR A 291 15.67 -16.56 4.07
CA TYR A 291 14.84 -15.36 3.98
C TYR A 291 14.08 -15.07 5.29
N LEU A 292 13.40 -16.08 5.84
CA LEU A 292 12.65 -15.95 7.09
C LEU A 292 13.57 -15.71 8.29
N ILE A 293 14.78 -16.29 8.33
CA ILE A 293 15.79 -15.97 9.35
C ILE A 293 16.19 -14.50 9.25
N GLY A 294 16.47 -13.99 8.06
CA GLY A 294 16.80 -12.58 7.86
C GLY A 294 15.70 -11.64 8.35
N LEU A 295 14.44 -11.95 8.01
CA LEU A 295 13.29 -11.20 8.52
C LEU A 295 13.19 -11.30 10.05
N ALA A 296 13.32 -12.49 10.63
CA ALA A 296 13.24 -12.69 12.07
C ALA A 296 14.33 -11.92 12.80
N LEU A 297 15.58 -11.97 12.35
CA LEU A 297 16.69 -11.22 12.94
C LEU A 297 16.43 -9.72 12.94
N PHE A 298 15.96 -9.16 11.81
CA PHE A 298 15.63 -7.74 11.73
C PHE A 298 14.45 -7.38 12.66
N MET A 299 13.38 -8.17 12.67
CA MET A 299 12.20 -7.89 13.48
C MET A 299 12.51 -8.00 14.99
N LEU A 300 13.36 -8.95 15.39
CA LEU A 300 13.86 -9.05 16.75
C LEU A 300 14.76 -7.86 17.10
N ALA A 301 15.63 -7.41 16.19
CA ALA A 301 16.41 -6.19 16.40
C ALA A 301 15.52 -4.95 16.58
N MET A 302 14.43 -4.83 15.82
CA MET A 302 13.44 -3.76 16.03
C MET A 302 12.81 -3.80 17.43
N VAL A 303 12.57 -4.98 18.00
CA VAL A 303 12.01 -5.13 19.35
C VAL A 303 13.06 -4.82 20.43
N PHE A 304 14.23 -5.47 20.36
CA PHE A 304 15.23 -5.43 21.43
C PHE A 304 16.15 -4.21 21.38
N VAL A 305 16.49 -3.74 20.18
CA VAL A 305 17.37 -2.58 19.95
C VAL A 305 16.55 -1.34 19.65
N GLY A 306 15.55 -1.46 18.76
CA GLY A 306 14.70 -0.35 18.34
C GLY A 306 13.56 0.01 19.30
N GLY A 307 13.33 -0.79 20.35
CA GLY A 307 12.26 -0.56 21.33
C GLY A 307 10.84 -0.67 20.76
N ALA A 308 10.65 -1.33 19.61
CA ALA A 308 9.35 -1.44 18.97
C ALA A 308 8.41 -2.35 19.77
N THR A 309 7.31 -1.77 20.27
CA THR A 309 6.29 -2.49 21.07
C THR A 309 5.02 -2.82 20.30
N HIS A 310 4.83 -2.23 19.11
CA HIS A 310 3.60 -2.37 18.35
C HIS A 310 3.87 -2.59 16.85
N PHE A 311 3.46 -3.76 16.33
CA PHE A 311 3.52 -4.14 14.93
C PHE A 311 2.13 -4.17 14.31
N LYS A 312 1.99 -3.60 13.10
CA LYS A 312 0.75 -3.66 12.31
C LYS A 312 0.91 -4.65 11.16
N GLY A 313 -0.14 -5.41 10.83
CA GLY A 313 -0.13 -6.34 9.69
C GLY A 313 0.32 -5.69 8.37
N ARG A 314 -0.09 -4.44 8.13
CA ARG A 314 0.31 -3.66 6.93
C ARG A 314 1.84 -3.46 6.77
N TRP A 315 2.62 -3.61 7.84
CA TRP A 315 4.09 -3.54 7.78
C TRP A 315 4.71 -4.85 7.28
N LEU A 316 4.02 -5.97 7.49
CA LEU A 316 4.47 -7.30 7.07
C LEU A 316 4.05 -7.63 5.64
N GLN A 317 3.15 -6.86 5.03
CA GLN A 317 2.66 -7.07 3.67
C GLN A 317 3.78 -7.25 2.63
N PRO A 318 4.74 -6.32 2.45
CA PRO A 318 5.84 -6.52 1.50
C PRO A 318 6.83 -7.62 1.90
N LEU A 319 6.77 -8.10 3.14
CA LEU A 319 7.68 -9.13 3.67
C LEU A 319 7.08 -10.53 3.50
N LEU A 320 5.76 -10.66 3.60
CA LEU A 320 5.05 -11.94 3.67
C LEU A 320 4.12 -12.21 2.48
N PHE A 321 4.01 -11.30 1.49
CA PHE A 321 3.25 -11.54 0.25
C PHE A 321 3.66 -12.85 -0.44
N VAL A 322 4.94 -13.24 -0.30
CA VAL A 322 5.53 -14.44 -0.89
C VAL A 322 5.11 -15.74 -0.20
N ALA A 323 4.37 -15.70 0.91
CA ALA A 323 3.97 -16.89 1.69
C ALA A 323 3.34 -18.02 0.88
N PRO A 324 2.41 -17.78 -0.07
CA PRO A 324 1.86 -18.87 -0.88
C PRO A 324 2.92 -19.51 -1.80
N LEU A 325 3.84 -18.71 -2.35
CA LEU A 325 4.95 -19.25 -3.14
C LEU A 325 5.89 -20.09 -2.29
N MET A 326 6.19 -19.67 -1.05
CA MET A 326 6.96 -20.47 -0.10
C MET A 326 6.28 -21.83 0.17
N PHE A 327 4.95 -21.83 0.31
CA PHE A 327 4.17 -23.04 0.51
C PHE A 327 4.28 -24.02 -0.65
N PHE A 328 3.99 -23.58 -1.88
CA PHE A 328 3.94 -24.44 -3.06
C PHE A 328 5.32 -24.87 -3.54
N SER A 329 6.34 -24.01 -3.48
CA SER A 329 7.71 -24.38 -3.85
C SER A 329 8.33 -25.42 -2.94
N SER A 330 7.82 -25.56 -1.71
CA SER A 330 8.20 -26.62 -0.79
C SER A 330 7.43 -27.94 -1.00
N ARG A 331 6.42 -27.94 -1.89
CA ARG A 331 5.44 -29.03 -2.07
C ARG A 331 5.06 -29.25 -3.54
N PRO A 332 6.03 -29.45 -4.45
CA PRO A 332 5.76 -29.69 -5.86
C PRO A 332 4.77 -30.84 -6.13
N HIS A 333 4.70 -31.87 -5.28
CA HIS A 333 3.73 -32.98 -5.43
C HIS A 333 2.26 -32.53 -5.45
N LEU A 334 1.93 -31.33 -4.95
CA LEU A 334 0.57 -30.79 -5.00
C LEU A 334 0.11 -30.43 -6.42
N ALA A 335 1.03 -30.36 -7.40
CA ALA A 335 0.71 -30.05 -8.79
C ALA A 335 -0.31 -31.04 -9.39
N ASP A 336 -0.28 -32.29 -8.96
CA ASP A 336 -1.14 -33.37 -9.44
C ASP A 336 -2.34 -33.62 -8.50
N SER A 337 -2.54 -32.77 -7.50
CA SER A 337 -3.61 -32.96 -6.52
C SER A 337 -4.99 -32.70 -7.14
N PRO A 338 -5.98 -33.59 -6.96
CA PRO A 338 -7.36 -33.32 -7.40
C PRO A 338 -7.99 -32.13 -6.64
N ARG A 339 -7.39 -31.73 -5.50
CA ARG A 339 -7.90 -30.65 -4.65
C ARG A 339 -7.56 -29.25 -5.15
N LEU A 340 -6.79 -29.12 -6.23
CA LEU A 340 -6.56 -27.81 -6.87
C LEU A 340 -7.86 -27.16 -7.34
N GLY A 341 -8.86 -27.94 -7.77
CA GLY A 341 -10.19 -27.44 -8.13
C GLY A 341 -10.92 -26.80 -6.95
N VAL A 342 -10.85 -27.42 -5.77
CA VAL A 342 -11.44 -26.88 -4.54
C VAL A 342 -10.78 -25.54 -4.16
N LEU A 343 -9.45 -25.46 -4.23
CA LEU A 343 -8.73 -24.22 -3.95
C LEU A 343 -9.14 -23.09 -4.91
N ARG A 344 -9.31 -23.38 -6.21
CA ARG A 344 -9.80 -22.40 -7.18
C ARG A 344 -11.20 -21.90 -6.80
N GLY A 345 -12.10 -22.80 -6.41
CA GLY A 345 -13.43 -22.44 -5.92
C GLY A 345 -13.38 -21.51 -4.70
N VAL A 346 -12.54 -21.83 -3.70
CA VAL A 346 -12.31 -20.97 -2.53
C VAL A 346 -11.82 -19.58 -2.95
N LEU A 347 -10.86 -19.50 -3.86
CA LEU A 347 -10.33 -18.22 -4.35
C LEU A 347 -11.38 -17.39 -5.08
N VAL A 348 -12.24 -18.01 -5.89
CA VAL A 348 -13.38 -17.33 -6.54
C VAL A 348 -14.34 -16.78 -5.49
N VAL A 349 -14.70 -17.57 -4.47
CA VAL A 349 -15.59 -17.13 -3.39
C VAL A 349 -15.00 -15.93 -2.65
N PHE A 350 -13.72 -15.98 -2.26
CA PHE A 350 -13.05 -14.84 -1.61
C PHE A 350 -12.95 -13.61 -2.54
N GLY A 351 -12.72 -13.84 -3.83
CA GLY A 351 -12.64 -12.76 -4.82
C GLY A 351 -13.95 -12.02 -4.94
N LEU A 352 -15.06 -12.76 -5.08
CA LEU A 352 -16.42 -12.21 -5.10
C LEU A 352 -16.79 -11.57 -3.76
N LEU A 353 -16.46 -12.20 -2.64
CA LEU A 353 -16.71 -11.65 -1.30
C LEU A 353 -16.06 -10.27 -1.14
N TYR A 354 -14.76 -10.13 -1.44
CA TYR A 354 -14.09 -8.84 -1.30
C TYR A 354 -14.58 -7.80 -2.30
N LEU A 355 -14.94 -8.20 -3.52
CA LEU A 355 -15.55 -7.29 -4.49
C LEU A 355 -16.90 -6.77 -3.99
N SER A 356 -17.76 -7.66 -3.49
CA SER A 356 -19.05 -7.30 -2.91
C SER A 356 -18.90 -6.41 -1.67
N LEU A 357 -17.93 -6.69 -0.80
CA LEU A 357 -17.64 -5.85 0.35
C LEU A 357 -17.11 -4.47 -0.08
N ALA A 358 -16.24 -4.40 -1.09
CA ALA A 358 -15.70 -3.14 -1.59
C ALA A 358 -16.81 -2.25 -2.19
N ALA A 359 -17.73 -2.84 -2.94
CA ALA A 359 -18.88 -2.13 -3.50
C ALA A 359 -19.92 -1.72 -2.44
N GLY A 360 -20.15 -2.58 -1.44
CA GLY A 360 -21.22 -2.40 -0.45
C GLY A 360 -20.82 -1.65 0.83
N ARG A 361 -19.52 -1.42 1.09
CA ARG A 361 -19.07 -0.85 2.38
C ARG A 361 -19.74 0.47 2.76
N PRO A 362 -19.82 1.50 1.89
CA PRO A 362 -20.43 2.78 2.28
C PRO A 362 -21.89 2.65 2.70
N LEU A 363 -22.64 1.73 2.06
CA LEU A 363 -24.02 1.41 2.41
C LEU A 363 -24.11 0.65 3.73
N LEU A 364 -23.22 -0.32 3.97
CA LEU A 364 -23.20 -1.13 5.18
C LEU A 364 -22.83 -0.31 6.42
N ASP A 365 -21.83 0.57 6.31
CA ASP A 365 -21.35 1.40 7.41
C ASP A 365 -22.36 2.51 7.73
N GLY A 366 -22.97 3.10 6.70
CA GLY A 366 -24.08 4.04 6.87
C GLY A 366 -25.34 3.40 7.50
N TRP A 367 -25.65 2.14 7.19
CA TRP A 367 -26.77 1.42 7.83
C TRP A 367 -26.51 1.05 9.30
N ARG A 368 -25.24 0.98 9.72
CA ARG A 368 -24.80 0.65 11.09
C ARG A 368 -24.61 1.89 11.97
N ASP A 369 -25.01 3.06 11.50
CA ASP A 369 -24.83 4.34 12.18
C ASP A 369 -23.36 4.66 12.51
N ARG A 370 -22.46 4.23 11.62
CA ARG A 370 -21.01 4.47 11.71
C ARG A 370 -20.49 4.96 10.35
N PRO A 371 -20.92 6.15 9.88
CA PRO A 371 -20.43 6.69 8.62
C PRO A 371 -18.91 6.80 8.63
N ASP A 372 -18.30 6.46 7.50
CA ASP A 372 -16.86 6.59 7.26
C ASP A 372 -16.57 7.71 6.25
N GLU A 373 -15.31 7.84 5.84
CA GLU A 373 -14.88 8.89 4.90
C GLU A 373 -15.60 8.82 3.54
N LEU A 374 -16.13 7.65 3.15
CA LEU A 374 -16.87 7.49 1.90
C LEU A 374 -18.33 7.96 2.01
N ASN A 375 -18.83 8.22 3.21
CA ASN A 375 -20.15 8.79 3.43
C ASN A 375 -20.15 10.34 3.40
N GLU A 376 -19.00 10.98 3.25
CA GLU A 376 -18.91 12.45 3.28
C GLU A 376 -19.66 13.12 2.12
N PRO A 377 -20.42 14.21 2.36
CA PRO A 377 -21.17 14.93 1.35
C PRO A 377 -20.29 15.91 0.55
N ALA A 378 -19.22 15.37 -0.05
CA ALA A 378 -18.19 16.18 -0.71
C ALA A 378 -18.71 16.98 -1.92
N LEU A 379 -19.66 16.43 -2.69
CA LEU A 379 -20.25 17.11 -3.85
C LEU A 379 -21.26 18.19 -3.41
N GLU A 380 -22.08 17.89 -2.40
CA GLU A 380 -23.03 18.83 -1.82
C GLU A 380 -22.29 20.01 -1.21
N LEU A 381 -21.17 19.76 -0.52
CA LEU A 381 -20.30 20.82 0.00
C LEU A 381 -19.79 21.72 -1.12
N ALA A 382 -19.26 21.14 -2.19
CA ALA A 382 -18.77 21.92 -3.33
C ALA A 382 -19.88 22.76 -3.98
N THR A 383 -21.09 22.19 -4.07
CA THR A 383 -22.28 22.86 -4.63
C THR A 383 -22.71 24.02 -3.74
N ALA A 384 -22.76 23.82 -2.43
CA ALA A 384 -23.11 24.85 -1.45
C ALA A 384 -22.10 26.01 -1.45
N LEU A 385 -20.80 25.71 -1.55
CA LEU A 385 -19.75 26.74 -1.61
C LEU A 385 -19.85 27.55 -2.91
N ARG A 386 -20.11 26.92 -4.06
CA ARG A 386 -20.35 27.64 -5.32
C ARG A 386 -21.59 28.52 -5.24
N ALA A 387 -22.68 28.02 -4.64
CA ALA A 387 -23.89 28.81 -4.42
C ALA A 387 -23.65 30.01 -3.49
N ALA A 388 -22.71 29.88 -2.54
CA ALA A 388 -22.25 30.97 -1.68
C ALA A 388 -21.26 31.95 -2.36
N GLY A 389 -20.94 31.75 -3.65
CA GLY A 389 -20.11 32.65 -4.44
C GLY A 389 -18.62 32.30 -4.47
N TYR A 390 -18.22 31.10 -4.05
CA TYR A 390 -16.86 30.61 -4.27
C TYR A 390 -16.66 30.25 -5.75
N ASP A 391 -15.63 30.81 -6.37
CA ASP A 391 -15.38 30.71 -7.82
C ASP A 391 -14.72 29.38 -8.25
N GLY A 392 -14.28 28.56 -7.29
CA GLY A 392 -13.58 27.30 -7.56
C GLY A 392 -12.07 27.41 -7.78
N HIS A 393 -11.51 28.62 -7.75
CA HIS A 393 -10.11 28.90 -8.10
C HIS A 393 -9.35 29.62 -6.98
N LEU A 394 -10.05 30.38 -6.13
CA LEU A 394 -9.41 31.07 -5.01
C LEU A 394 -8.67 30.09 -4.10
N PRO A 395 -7.54 30.49 -3.50
CA PRO A 395 -6.84 29.64 -2.55
C PRO A 395 -7.74 29.22 -1.37
N ILE A 396 -7.59 27.96 -0.95
CA ILE A 396 -8.31 27.36 0.17
C ILE A 396 -7.36 27.16 1.33
N VAL A 397 -7.78 27.55 2.53
CA VAL A 397 -7.09 27.30 3.80
C VAL A 397 -7.99 26.40 4.65
N THR A 398 -7.44 25.26 5.11
CA THR A 398 -8.18 24.28 5.90
C THR A 398 -7.35 23.68 7.03
N ASP A 399 -7.95 22.90 7.91
CA ASP A 399 -7.36 22.44 9.17
C ASP A 399 -6.73 21.03 9.07
N THR A 400 -7.24 20.16 8.20
CA THR A 400 -6.76 18.77 8.09
C THR A 400 -6.34 18.37 6.67
N PRO A 401 -5.34 17.48 6.52
CA PRO A 401 -4.95 16.97 5.21
C PRO A 401 -6.05 16.23 4.46
N VAL A 402 -6.84 15.42 5.18
CA VAL A 402 -7.94 14.64 4.58
C VAL A 402 -9.00 15.59 4.00
N PHE A 403 -9.43 16.57 4.77
CA PHE A 403 -10.42 17.53 4.29
C PHE A 403 -9.88 18.40 3.15
N GLY A 404 -8.60 18.80 3.22
CA GLY A 404 -7.92 19.49 2.11
C GLY A 404 -7.89 18.67 0.82
N GLY A 405 -7.65 17.36 0.90
CA GLY A 405 -7.74 16.46 -0.24
C GLY A 405 -9.15 16.39 -0.85
N VAL A 406 -10.18 16.34 -0.01
CA VAL A 406 -11.59 16.38 -0.46
C VAL A 406 -11.91 17.69 -1.18
N LEU A 407 -11.48 18.83 -0.65
CA LEU A 407 -11.68 20.14 -1.28
C LEU A 407 -10.94 20.24 -2.61
N ARG A 408 -9.68 19.77 -2.66
CA ARG A 408 -8.86 19.75 -3.88
C ARG A 408 -9.46 18.85 -4.96
N LEU A 409 -10.09 17.72 -4.61
CA LEU A 409 -10.80 16.88 -5.58
C LEU A 409 -11.96 17.64 -6.26
N ARG A 410 -12.66 18.51 -5.50
CA ARG A 410 -13.82 19.27 -6.00
C ARG A 410 -13.43 20.57 -6.70
N PHE A 411 -12.28 21.12 -6.32
CA PHE A 411 -11.72 22.36 -6.84
C PHE A 411 -10.27 22.09 -7.28
N PRO A 412 -10.08 21.36 -8.39
CA PRO A 412 -8.77 20.90 -8.85
C PRO A 412 -7.87 22.03 -9.39
N ASP A 413 -8.35 23.26 -9.44
CA ASP A 413 -7.56 24.43 -9.84
C ASP A 413 -7.24 25.34 -8.63
N ALA A 414 -7.94 25.15 -7.50
CA ALA A 414 -7.71 25.91 -6.28
C ALA A 414 -6.50 25.37 -5.47
N PRO A 415 -5.49 26.20 -5.16
CA PRO A 415 -4.42 25.81 -4.25
C PRO A 415 -4.97 25.59 -2.83
N VAL A 416 -4.65 24.46 -2.21
CA VAL A 416 -5.12 24.10 -0.87
C VAL A 416 -3.96 24.06 0.12
N THR A 417 -4.03 24.91 1.13
CA THR A 417 -3.07 25.01 2.23
C THR A 417 -3.68 24.45 3.52
N VAL A 418 -2.95 23.58 4.21
CA VAL A 418 -3.38 23.00 5.49
C VAL A 418 -2.68 23.70 6.65
N TRP A 419 -3.46 24.29 7.53
CA TRP A 419 -3.01 24.92 8.77
C TRP A 419 -3.48 24.14 10.00
N LYS A 420 -2.69 23.14 10.39
CA LYS A 420 -2.97 22.28 11.54
C LYS A 420 -3.01 23.08 12.86
N ALA A 421 -3.85 22.66 13.79
CA ALA A 421 -3.85 23.15 15.17
C ALA A 421 -2.45 23.09 15.78
N GLY A 422 -2.03 24.16 16.47
CA GLY A 422 -0.71 24.29 17.09
C GLY A 422 0.48 24.43 16.13
N ALA A 423 0.29 24.36 14.81
CA ALA A 423 1.36 24.61 13.84
C ALA A 423 1.59 26.12 13.64
N PRO A 424 2.84 26.54 13.32
CA PRO A 424 3.13 27.91 12.91
C PRO A 424 2.21 28.35 11.78
N ALA A 425 1.90 29.65 11.71
CA ALA A 425 1.14 30.20 10.60
C ALA A 425 1.86 29.89 9.28
N PRO A 426 1.20 29.23 8.31
CA PRO A 426 1.77 29.06 6.98
C PRO A 426 1.84 30.44 6.30
N LEU A 427 2.64 30.54 5.25
CA LEU A 427 2.53 31.66 4.31
C LEU A 427 1.15 31.58 3.65
N LEU A 428 0.23 32.41 4.14
CA LEU A 428 -1.11 32.52 3.59
C LEU A 428 -1.04 33.45 2.37
N PRO A 429 -1.72 33.10 1.26
CA PRO A 429 -1.79 34.00 0.11
C PRO A 429 -2.45 35.33 0.52
N GLU A 430 -1.82 36.44 0.12
CA GLU A 430 -2.38 37.78 0.26
C GLU A 430 -3.56 37.93 -0.74
N GLY A 431 -4.71 38.41 -0.26
CA GLY A 431 -5.90 38.63 -1.09
C GLY A 431 -7.03 37.62 -0.87
N PRO A 432 -7.96 37.52 -1.85
CA PRO A 432 -9.19 36.74 -1.71
C PRO A 432 -8.91 35.25 -1.53
N ARG A 433 -9.59 34.61 -0.58
CA ARG A 433 -9.38 33.20 -0.21
C ARG A 433 -10.57 32.61 0.51
N LEU A 434 -10.71 31.29 0.45
CA LEU A 434 -11.66 30.53 1.25
C LEU A 434 -10.96 29.96 2.49
N VAL A 435 -11.38 30.35 3.68
CA VAL A 435 -10.99 29.68 4.93
C VAL A 435 -12.13 28.76 5.33
N ILE A 436 -11.89 27.45 5.43
CA ILE A 436 -12.93 26.47 5.72
C ILE A 436 -12.40 25.33 6.60
N GLY A 437 -13.13 25.01 7.65
CA GLY A 437 -12.83 23.85 8.51
C GLY A 437 -14.07 23.01 8.77
N ARG A 438 -13.84 21.84 9.37
CA ARG A 438 -14.88 20.88 9.72
C ARG A 438 -15.06 20.77 11.24
N GLY A 439 -16.31 20.67 11.68
CA GLY A 439 -16.67 20.44 13.08
C GLY A 439 -16.10 21.49 14.04
N ALA A 440 -15.67 21.03 15.23
CA ALA A 440 -15.14 21.92 16.27
C ALA A 440 -13.83 22.62 15.86
N ALA A 441 -12.98 21.95 15.07
CA ALA A 441 -11.70 22.50 14.62
C ALA A 441 -11.86 23.69 13.65
N ALA A 442 -13.03 23.82 13.03
CA ALA A 442 -13.33 24.95 12.15
C ALA A 442 -13.28 26.29 12.90
N GLY A 443 -13.79 26.35 14.13
CA GLY A 443 -13.78 27.58 14.93
C GLY A 443 -12.36 28.06 15.23
N GLU A 444 -11.50 27.15 15.67
CA GLU A 444 -10.09 27.44 15.97
C GLU A 444 -9.33 27.92 14.72
N LEU A 445 -9.57 27.28 13.56
CA LEU A 445 -8.95 27.70 12.29
C LEU A 445 -9.34 29.14 11.91
N LEU A 446 -10.63 29.45 12.00
CA LEU A 446 -11.16 30.76 11.62
C LEU A 446 -10.65 31.88 12.55
N GLU A 447 -10.61 31.61 13.86
CA GLU A 447 -10.06 32.53 14.86
C GLU A 447 -8.58 32.80 14.60
N ARG A 448 -7.77 31.74 14.43
CA ARG A 448 -6.33 31.86 14.13
C ARG A 448 -6.08 32.58 12.80
N SER A 449 -6.99 32.44 11.84
CA SER A 449 -6.92 33.13 10.55
C SER A 449 -7.35 34.61 10.61
N GLY A 450 -7.94 35.06 11.73
CA GLY A 450 -8.39 36.44 11.90
C GLY A 450 -9.59 36.83 11.04
N VAL A 451 -10.36 35.86 10.55
CA VAL A 451 -11.44 36.07 9.56
C VAL A 451 -12.86 36.12 10.15
N GLY A 452 -12.98 36.09 11.49
CA GLY A 452 -14.27 36.12 12.20
C GLY A 452 -14.93 34.74 12.36
N GLU A 453 -16.18 34.70 12.87
CA GLU A 453 -16.86 33.42 13.23
C GLU A 453 -17.28 32.55 12.04
N GLY A 454 -17.43 33.16 10.86
CA GLY A 454 -17.81 32.51 9.61
C GLY A 454 -19.23 31.98 9.52
N THR A 455 -19.60 31.57 8.31
CA THR A 455 -20.90 31.00 7.99
C THR A 455 -20.92 29.53 8.32
N ARG A 456 -21.96 29.08 9.05
CA ARG A 456 -22.18 27.66 9.34
C ARG A 456 -22.89 26.99 8.16
N LEU A 457 -22.46 25.78 7.84
CA LEU A 457 -23.08 24.92 6.83
C LEU A 457 -23.19 23.51 7.39
N ALA A 458 -24.40 22.95 7.40
CA ALA A 458 -24.66 21.59 7.84
C ALA A 458 -25.18 20.76 6.65
N LEU A 459 -24.54 19.62 6.39
CA LEU A 459 -24.91 18.74 5.27
C LEU A 459 -25.08 17.31 5.76
N PRO A 460 -26.15 16.61 5.34
CA PRO A 460 -26.35 15.22 5.71
C PRO A 460 -25.26 14.33 5.09
N TYR A 461 -24.85 13.29 5.80
CA TYR A 461 -24.01 12.25 5.19
C TYR A 461 -24.75 11.54 4.05
N ARG A 462 -23.99 10.97 3.11
CA ARG A 462 -24.52 10.12 2.04
C ARG A 462 -24.65 8.69 2.51
N HIS A 463 -25.64 7.97 1.98
CA HIS A 463 -25.85 6.53 2.23
C HIS A 463 -26.07 6.17 3.71
N VAL A 464 -26.51 7.12 4.53
CA VAL A 464 -26.83 6.91 5.94
C VAL A 464 -28.33 7.01 6.20
N ARG A 465 -28.77 6.66 7.42
CA ARG A 465 -30.14 6.91 7.85
C ARG A 465 -30.43 8.41 8.04
N PRO A 466 -31.67 8.88 7.83
CA PRO A 466 -32.02 10.31 7.89
C PRO A 466 -31.85 10.97 9.26
N ASP A 467 -31.78 10.18 10.34
CA ASP A 467 -31.73 10.63 11.74
C ASP A 467 -30.30 10.91 12.26
N LEU A 468 -29.27 10.60 11.46
CA LEU A 468 -27.89 10.89 11.85
C LEU A 468 -27.60 12.40 11.79
N PRO A 469 -26.91 12.95 12.82
CA PRO A 469 -26.49 14.34 12.82
C PRO A 469 -25.67 14.68 11.56
N PRO A 470 -25.93 15.85 10.94
CA PRO A 470 -25.21 16.26 9.74
C PRO A 470 -23.73 16.54 10.03
N VAL A 471 -22.91 16.56 8.97
CA VAL A 471 -21.56 17.11 9.04
C VAL A 471 -21.67 18.62 9.11
N GLU A 472 -21.05 19.21 10.14
CA GLU A 472 -20.95 20.66 10.28
C GLU A 472 -19.64 21.20 9.70
N TYR A 473 -19.75 22.29 8.95
CA TYR A 473 -18.66 23.07 8.40
C TYR A 473 -18.79 24.53 8.83
N ARG A 474 -17.66 25.22 8.92
CA ARG A 474 -17.63 26.69 9.01
C ARG A 474 -16.68 27.25 7.98
N TYR A 475 -17.10 28.29 7.27
CA TYR A 475 -16.29 28.91 6.24
C TYR A 475 -16.41 30.44 6.21
N VAL A 476 -15.37 31.09 5.70
CA VAL A 476 -15.36 32.51 5.34
C VAL A 476 -14.75 32.66 3.95
N LEU A 477 -15.46 33.37 3.07
CA LEU A 477 -14.92 33.81 1.78
C LEU A 477 -14.37 35.22 1.96
N VAL A 478 -13.06 35.32 2.15
CA VAL A 478 -12.33 36.58 2.22
C VAL A 478 -12.29 37.17 0.81
N ARG A 479 -12.69 38.43 0.67
CA ARG A 479 -12.73 39.15 -0.61
C ARG A 479 -11.71 40.26 -0.64
#